data_AF-A0A2D5PA45-F1
#
_entry.id   AF-A0A2D5PA45-F1
#
_cell.length_a   1.000
_cell.length_b   1.000
_cell.length_c   1.000
_cell.angle_alpha   90.00
_cell.angle_beta   90.00
_cell.angle_gamma   90.00
#
_symmetry.space_group_name_H-M   'P 1'
#
loop_
_entity.id
_entity.type
_entity.pdbx_description
1 polymer ?
#
loop_
_entity_poly.entity_id
_entity_poly.type
_entity_poly.pdbx_seq_one_letter_code
_entity_poly.pdbx_strand_id
1 'polypeptide(L)'
;MLTDERIEYGKANMEYSLEADVVHEHDDCIRMAYEWLDAQKKIKNPTAKIQPLKHIIEKWAGRYISTSDVEVAAFLHPEIHGTYPYFNISARLTQPSDSRLDGISEALTQDYRESFDKSFYSVCE
;
A
#
# COMPACT_ATOMS: atom_id res chain seq x y z
N MET A 1 5.00 -13.04 -1.53
CA MET A 1 5.00 -11.93 -2.49
C MET A 1 3.96 -12.19 -3.58
N LEU A 2 3.26 -11.13 -4.03
CA LEU A 2 2.26 -11.22 -5.11
C LEU A 2 2.91 -11.60 -6.46
N THR A 3 2.27 -12.50 -7.20
CA THR A 3 2.67 -12.87 -8.57
C THR A 3 2.10 -11.89 -9.59
N ASP A 4 2.74 -11.77 -10.75
CA ASP A 4 2.25 -10.92 -11.86
C ASP A 4 0.80 -11.30 -12.24
N GLU A 5 0.50 -12.60 -12.34
CA GLU A 5 -0.85 -13.09 -12.66
C GLU A 5 -1.91 -12.60 -11.68
N ARG A 6 -1.59 -12.54 -10.37
CA ARG A 6 -2.51 -12.02 -9.36
C ARG A 6 -2.67 -10.52 -9.47
N ILE A 7 -1.61 -9.81 -9.81
CA ILE A 7 -1.63 -8.36 -10.02
C ILE A 7 -2.49 -8.00 -11.22
N GLU A 8 -2.29 -8.67 -12.35
CA GLU A 8 -3.10 -8.47 -13.55
C GLU A 8 -4.57 -8.81 -13.31
N TYR A 9 -4.85 -9.90 -12.58
CA TYR A 9 -6.21 -10.20 -12.13
C TYR A 9 -6.80 -9.06 -11.29
N GLY A 10 -6.01 -8.53 -10.34
CA GLY A 10 -6.43 -7.41 -9.50
C GLY A 10 -6.77 -6.16 -10.32
N LYS A 11 -5.88 -5.75 -11.23
CA LYS A 11 -6.08 -4.58 -12.07
C LYS A 11 -7.34 -4.67 -12.95
N ALA A 12 -7.65 -5.88 -13.44
CA ALA A 12 -8.78 -6.12 -14.33
C ALA A 12 -10.15 -6.24 -13.61
N ASN A 13 -10.16 -6.59 -12.32
CA ASN A 13 -11.40 -6.87 -11.56
C ASN A 13 -11.68 -5.87 -10.44
N MET A 14 -10.76 -4.97 -10.15
CA MET A 14 -10.94 -3.97 -9.11
C MET A 14 -11.79 -2.79 -9.62
N GLU A 15 -12.80 -2.41 -8.83
CA GLU A 15 -13.62 -1.21 -9.07
C GLU A 15 -12.94 0.01 -8.45
N TYR A 16 -12.18 0.76 -9.24
CA TYR A 16 -11.43 1.94 -8.78
C TYR A 16 -12.36 3.02 -8.24
N SER A 17 -11.98 3.66 -7.13
CA SER A 17 -12.79 4.75 -6.56
C SER A 17 -12.81 6.02 -7.44
N LEU A 18 -11.83 6.18 -8.32
CA LEU A 18 -11.68 7.30 -9.25
C LEU A 18 -11.40 6.76 -10.66
N GLU A 19 -12.44 6.68 -11.51
CA GLU A 19 -12.32 6.13 -12.87
C GLU A 19 -11.42 6.93 -13.81
N ALA A 20 -11.14 8.21 -13.52
CA ALA A 20 -10.48 9.11 -14.45
C ALA A 20 -8.94 9.05 -14.47
N ASP A 21 -8.30 8.40 -13.48
CA ASP A 21 -6.84 8.50 -13.28
C ASP A 21 -6.20 7.18 -12.78
N VAL A 22 -6.61 6.03 -13.34
CA VAL A 22 -5.96 4.75 -13.04
C VAL A 22 -4.56 4.74 -13.67
N VAL A 23 -3.54 4.94 -12.84
CA VAL A 23 -2.13 4.96 -13.24
C VAL A 23 -1.38 3.89 -12.46
N HIS A 24 -0.77 2.96 -13.18
CA HIS A 24 0.15 1.97 -12.63
C HIS A 24 1.51 2.19 -13.29
N GLU A 25 2.50 2.64 -12.51
CA GLU A 25 3.86 2.83 -13.05
C GLU A 25 4.58 1.49 -13.20
N HIS A 26 4.44 0.61 -12.20
CA HIS A 26 5.04 -0.72 -12.18
C HIS A 26 4.30 -1.66 -11.22
N ASP A 27 4.32 -2.96 -11.50
CA ASP A 27 3.68 -3.99 -10.65
C ASP A 27 4.28 -4.05 -9.25
N ASP A 28 5.56 -3.71 -9.14
CA ASP A 28 6.25 -3.60 -7.85
C ASP A 28 5.64 -2.52 -6.95
N CYS A 29 5.03 -1.46 -7.49
CA CYS A 29 4.30 -0.48 -6.69
C CYS A 29 3.14 -1.14 -5.93
N ILE A 30 2.44 -2.07 -6.59
CA ILE A 30 1.37 -2.87 -5.99
C ILE A 30 1.94 -3.85 -4.95
N ARG A 31 3.09 -4.47 -5.23
CA ARG A 31 3.78 -5.35 -4.25
C ARG A 31 4.17 -4.59 -2.99
N MET A 32 4.75 -3.40 -3.13
CA MET A 32 5.14 -2.56 -1.99
C MET A 32 3.93 -2.11 -1.18
N ALA A 33 2.84 -1.69 -1.85
CA ALA A 33 1.60 -1.36 -1.17
C ALA A 33 1.00 -2.58 -0.44
N TYR A 34 1.07 -3.78 -1.04
CA TYR A 34 0.59 -5.02 -0.44
C TYR A 34 1.36 -5.36 0.84
N GLU A 35 2.69 -5.35 0.79
CA GLU A 35 3.54 -5.64 1.95
C GLU A 35 3.35 -4.62 3.08
N TRP A 36 3.17 -3.34 2.74
CA TRP A 36 2.86 -2.31 3.72
C TRP A 36 1.50 -2.53 4.40
N LEU A 37 0.46 -2.87 3.61
CA LEU A 37 -0.89 -3.17 4.12
C LEU A 37 -0.90 -4.44 4.99
N ASP A 38 -0.12 -5.46 4.60
CA ASP A 38 0.00 -6.72 5.34
C ASP A 38 0.56 -6.51 6.76
N ALA A 39 1.54 -5.61 6.91
CA ALA A 39 2.11 -5.27 8.21
C ALA A 39 1.15 -4.49 9.14
N GLN A 40 0.03 -3.97 8.64
CA GLN A 40 -0.88 -3.18 9.46
C GLN A 40 -1.75 -4.06 10.37
N LYS A 41 -2.03 -3.55 11.57
CA LYS A 41 -3.05 -4.14 12.44
C LYS A 41 -4.45 -3.93 11.83
N LYS A 42 -5.12 -5.03 11.49
CA LYS A 42 -6.50 -5.03 11.00
C LYS A 42 -7.52 -4.85 12.12
N ILE A 43 -8.63 -4.19 11.81
CA ILE A 43 -9.76 -3.95 12.70
C ILE A 43 -11.05 -4.46 12.05
N LYS A 44 -12.10 -4.69 12.84
CA LYS A 44 -13.34 -5.32 12.35
C LYS A 44 -14.05 -4.49 11.28
N ASN A 45 -14.06 -3.17 11.41
CA ASN A 45 -14.78 -2.27 10.51
C ASN A 45 -13.80 -1.27 9.89
N PRO A 46 -14.02 -0.84 8.64
CA PRO A 46 -13.29 0.27 8.04
C PRO A 46 -13.19 1.48 8.96
N THR A 47 -11.99 2.07 9.04
CA THR A 47 -11.80 3.29 9.84
C THR A 47 -12.40 4.49 9.12
N ALA A 48 -13.03 5.41 9.87
CA ALA A 48 -13.46 6.70 9.33
C ALA A 48 -12.30 7.72 9.25
N LYS A 49 -11.14 7.38 9.85
CA LYS A 49 -9.98 8.27 9.87
C LYS A 49 -9.24 8.21 8.53
N ILE A 50 -9.24 9.33 7.82
CA ILE A 50 -8.48 9.49 6.58
C ILE A 50 -7.00 9.65 6.91
N GLN A 51 -6.15 8.88 6.22
CA GLN A 51 -4.70 9.05 6.24
C GLN A 51 -4.18 9.11 4.80
N PRO A 52 -3.09 9.85 4.53
CA PRO A 52 -2.51 9.93 3.20
C PRO A 52 -1.71 8.66 2.88
N LEU A 53 -2.39 7.51 2.78
CA LEU A 53 -1.75 6.19 2.73
C LEU A 53 -0.72 6.09 1.61
N LYS A 54 -1.05 6.55 0.38
CA LYS A 54 -0.09 6.51 -0.72
C LYS A 54 1.23 7.20 -0.35
N HIS A 55 1.17 8.39 0.24
CA HIS A 55 2.37 9.16 0.62
C HIS A 55 3.16 8.49 1.74
N ILE A 56 2.48 7.77 2.64
CA ILE A 56 3.14 7.03 3.72
C ILE A 56 3.89 5.83 3.13
N ILE A 57 3.25 5.11 2.20
CA ILE A 57 3.84 3.94 1.54
C ILE A 57 4.98 4.40 0.61
N GLU A 58 4.82 5.47 -0.17
CA GLU A 58 5.85 6.06 -1.04
C GLU A 58 7.15 6.31 -0.28
N LYS A 59 7.03 6.96 0.88
CA LYS A 59 8.15 7.30 1.74
C LYS A 59 8.82 6.07 2.33
N TRP A 60 8.04 5.06 2.72
CA TRP A 60 8.59 3.82 3.26
C TRP A 60 9.29 3.01 2.16
N ALA A 61 8.64 2.85 1.01
CA ALA A 61 9.11 2.04 -0.09
C ALA A 61 10.19 2.71 -0.93
N GLY A 62 10.37 4.03 -0.81
CA GLY A 62 11.34 4.80 -1.59
C GLY A 62 11.03 4.84 -3.08
N ARG A 63 9.74 4.85 -3.44
CA ARG A 63 9.26 4.92 -4.82
C ARG A 63 7.89 5.59 -4.87
N TYR A 64 7.59 6.26 -5.98
CA TYR A 64 6.23 6.66 -6.31
C TYR A 64 5.23 5.48 -6.27
N ILE A 65 4.05 5.72 -5.69
CA ILE A 65 2.95 4.76 -5.56
C ILE A 65 1.65 5.52 -5.79
N SER A 66 0.86 5.06 -6.75
CA SER A 66 -0.42 5.69 -7.06
C SER A 66 -1.52 5.27 -6.09
N THR A 67 -2.65 5.99 -6.08
CA THR A 67 -3.84 5.55 -5.33
C THR A 67 -4.33 4.19 -5.83
N SER A 68 -4.32 3.99 -7.15
CA SER A 68 -4.75 2.76 -7.80
C SER A 68 -3.89 1.56 -7.40
N ASP A 69 -2.58 1.75 -7.19
CA ASP A 69 -1.68 0.70 -6.70
C ASP A 69 -2.10 0.22 -5.30
N VAL A 70 -2.44 1.16 -4.42
CA VAL A 70 -2.93 0.87 -3.05
C VAL A 70 -4.27 0.15 -3.09
N GLU A 71 -5.15 0.58 -3.99
CA GLU A 71 -6.47 -0.02 -4.20
C GLU A 71 -6.40 -1.46 -4.70
N VAL A 72 -5.56 -1.74 -5.70
CA VAL A 72 -5.35 -3.11 -6.20
C VAL A 72 -4.70 -3.97 -5.12
N ALA A 73 -3.71 -3.44 -4.40
CA ALA A 73 -3.08 -4.16 -3.28
C ALA A 73 -4.09 -4.52 -2.19
N ALA A 74 -4.97 -3.59 -1.82
CA ALA A 74 -6.03 -3.82 -0.84
C ALA A 74 -7.05 -4.85 -1.34
N PHE A 75 -7.46 -4.77 -2.61
CA PHE A 75 -8.38 -5.74 -3.23
C PHE A 75 -7.81 -7.16 -3.23
N LEU A 76 -6.50 -7.31 -3.45
CA LEU A 76 -5.83 -8.62 -3.49
C LEU A 76 -5.53 -9.21 -2.11
N HIS A 77 -5.65 -8.42 -1.03
CA HIS A 77 -5.28 -8.83 0.31
C HIS A 77 -6.44 -9.53 1.04
N PRO A 78 -6.26 -10.76 1.56
CA PRO A 78 -7.36 -11.57 2.09
C PRO A 78 -8.08 -10.97 3.30
N GLU A 79 -7.36 -10.22 4.14
CA GLU A 79 -7.91 -9.61 5.36
C GLU A 79 -8.17 -8.10 5.26
N ILE A 80 -7.85 -7.45 4.12
CA ILE A 80 -8.09 -6.01 3.95
C ILE A 80 -9.41 -5.84 3.21
N HIS A 81 -10.24 -4.94 3.70
CA HIS A 81 -11.52 -4.60 3.07
C HIS A 81 -11.89 -3.14 3.34
N GLY A 82 -12.84 -2.63 2.55
CA GLY A 82 -13.17 -1.21 2.47
C GLY A 82 -12.73 -0.63 1.14
N THR A 83 -12.86 0.68 0.99
CA THR A 83 -12.50 1.42 -0.23
C THR A 83 -11.56 2.54 0.14
N TYR A 84 -10.61 2.89 -0.73
CA TYR A 84 -9.68 3.97 -0.44
C TYR A 84 -10.43 5.29 -0.17
N PRO A 85 -10.07 6.08 0.85
CA PRO A 85 -8.99 5.90 1.84
C PRO A 85 -9.41 5.14 3.13
N TYR A 86 -10.59 4.55 3.17
CA TYR A 86 -11.24 3.93 4.34
C TYR A 86 -11.09 2.39 4.35
N PHE A 87 -9.88 1.91 4.66
CA PHE A 87 -9.65 0.47 4.87
C PHE A 87 -9.89 0.05 6.33
N ASN A 88 -10.04 -1.24 6.57
CA ASN A 88 -10.15 -1.86 7.89
C ASN A 88 -8.81 -1.96 8.63
N ILE A 89 -7.99 -0.90 8.59
CA ILE A 89 -6.71 -0.83 9.31
C ILE A 89 -6.80 0.10 10.51
N SER A 90 -6.03 -0.21 11.54
CA SER A 90 -5.89 0.61 12.74
C SER A 90 -5.35 2.00 12.38
N ALA A 91 -5.97 3.05 12.93
CA ALA A 91 -5.48 4.43 12.86
C ALA A 91 -4.09 4.64 13.52
N ARG A 92 -3.64 3.67 14.32
CA ARG A 92 -2.27 3.56 14.83
C ARG A 92 -1.51 2.64 13.89
N LEU A 93 -0.76 3.25 12.98
CA LEU A 93 -0.02 2.55 11.93
C LEU A 93 1.19 1.82 12.50
N THR A 94 1.51 0.68 11.92
CA THR A 94 2.71 -0.11 12.21
C THR A 94 3.75 0.19 11.15
N GLN A 95 4.96 0.57 11.56
CA GLN A 95 6.08 0.73 10.64
C GLN A 95 6.51 -0.67 10.19
N PRO A 96 6.34 -1.03 8.90
CA PRO A 96 6.77 -2.34 8.42
C PRO A 96 8.29 -2.46 8.44
N SER A 97 8.79 -3.68 8.63
CA SER A 97 10.22 -3.97 8.50
C SER A 97 10.71 -3.73 7.06
N ASP A 98 11.90 -3.14 6.90
CA ASP A 98 12.50 -2.92 5.58
C ASP A 98 12.74 -4.24 4.82
N SER A 99 12.95 -5.36 5.53
CA SER A 99 13.11 -6.69 4.93
C SER A 99 11.90 -7.16 4.11
N ARG A 100 10.72 -6.55 4.29
CA ARG A 100 9.54 -6.84 3.45
C ARG A 100 9.69 -6.36 2.01
N LEU A 101 10.63 -5.45 1.76
CA LEU A 101 10.98 -4.98 0.42
C LEU A 101 11.99 -5.91 -0.27
N ASP A 102 12.55 -6.89 0.44
CA ASP A 102 13.55 -7.79 -0.12
C ASP A 102 12.97 -8.58 -1.29
N GLY A 103 13.61 -8.47 -2.46
CA GLY A 103 13.17 -9.12 -3.69
C GLY A 103 12.16 -8.32 -4.53
N ILE A 104 11.81 -7.10 -4.12
CA ILE A 104 11.10 -6.13 -4.96
C ILE A 104 12.13 -5.25 -5.66
N SER A 105 12.33 -5.44 -6.97
CA SER A 105 13.42 -4.80 -7.72
C SER A 105 13.30 -3.29 -7.75
N GLU A 106 12.08 -2.77 -7.84
CA GLU A 106 11.82 -1.33 -7.93
C GLU A 106 11.74 -0.61 -6.57
N ALA A 107 11.93 -1.33 -5.45
CA ALA A 107 11.96 -0.71 -4.13
C ALA A 107 13.24 0.09 -3.90
N LEU A 108 13.11 1.24 -3.22
CA LEU A 108 14.22 2.13 -2.86
C LEU A 108 15.03 2.67 -4.06
N THR A 109 14.48 2.62 -5.27
CA THR A 109 15.18 3.10 -6.47
C THR A 109 15.01 4.60 -6.72
N GLN A 110 14.16 5.28 -5.95
CA GLN A 110 13.88 6.72 -6.05
C GLN A 110 14.07 7.42 -4.69
N ASP A 111 14.18 8.76 -4.73
CA ASP A 111 14.51 9.58 -3.56
C ASP A 111 13.34 9.86 -2.59
N TYR A 112 12.20 9.17 -2.75
CA TYR A 112 11.02 9.39 -1.90
C TYR A 112 11.28 9.09 -0.41
N ARG A 113 12.27 8.24 -0.12
CA ARG A 113 12.66 7.87 1.24
C ARG A 113 13.44 8.96 1.98
N GLU A 114 14.00 9.96 1.29
CA GLU A 114 14.69 11.06 1.95
C GLU A 114 13.76 11.87 2.87
N SER A 115 12.48 11.92 2.53
CA SER A 115 11.42 12.58 3.32
C SER A 115 10.69 11.63 4.28
N PHE A 116 11.27 10.46 4.56
CA PHE A 116 10.69 9.45 5.44
C PHE A 116 10.52 9.99 6.86
N ASP A 117 9.27 10.03 7.30
CA ASP A 117 8.92 10.50 8.62
C ASP A 117 8.35 9.36 9.47
N LYS A 118 9.10 8.98 10.50
CA LYS A 118 8.70 7.93 11.44
C LYS A 118 7.49 8.35 12.30
N SER A 119 7.16 9.64 12.37
CA SER A 119 6.06 10.16 13.18
C SER A 119 4.68 9.65 12.75
N PHE A 120 4.54 9.16 11.51
CA PHE A 120 3.31 8.53 11.03
C PHE A 120 3.00 7.20 11.73
N TYR A 121 4.01 6.55 12.29
CA TYR A 121 3.90 5.22 12.89
C TYR A 121 3.81 5.30 14.42
N SER A 122 2.94 4.47 14.99
CA SER A 122 2.76 4.38 16.44
C SER A 122 3.54 3.24 17.07
N VAL A 123 3.89 2.23 16.26
CA VAL A 123 4.61 1.01 16.67
C VAL A 123 5.49 0.56 15.51
N CYS A 124 6.57 -0.14 15.81
CA CYS A 124 7.40 -0.84 14.82
C CYS A 124 7.05 -2.33 14.86
N GLU A 125 7.11 -2.98 13.70
CA GLU A 125 6.99 -4.43 13.55
C GLU A 125 8.15 -5.20 14.22
#